data_AF-A0A0M3JP63-F1
#
_entry.id   AF-A0A0M3JP63-F1
#
_cell.length_a   1.000
_cell.length_b   1.000
_cell.length_c   1.000
_cell.angle_alpha   90.00
_cell.angle_beta   90.00
_cell.angle_gamma   90.00
#
_symmetry.space_group_name_H-M   'P 1'
#
loop_
_entity.id
_entity.type
_entity.pdbx_description
1 polymer ?
#
loop_
_entity_poly.entity_id
_entity_poly.type
_entity_poly.pdbx_seq_one_letter_code
_entity_poly.pdbx_strand_id
1 'polypeptide(L)'
;MQKPTHKCGWSETKSLFADIRGWSKFDAVFFVSSLTGEGIDSLREHLFRIGENKAHRFDENTITTKKPQAICEDAIRAELLDS
;
A
#
# COMPACT_ATOMS: atom_id res chain seq x y z
N MET A 1 3.49 6.28 -26.28
CA MET A 1 2.84 7.20 -25.32
C MET A 1 2.53 6.39 -24.07
N GLN A 2 3.35 6.50 -23.02
CA GLN A 2 3.16 5.66 -21.82
C GLN A 2 1.93 6.17 -21.05
N LYS A 3 0.91 5.30 -20.90
CA LYS A 3 -0.24 5.60 -20.03
C LYS A 3 0.29 5.82 -18.59
N PRO A 4 -0.27 6.77 -17.83
CA PRO A 4 0.07 6.92 -16.42
C PRO A 4 -0.13 5.61 -15.66
N THR A 5 0.82 5.22 -14.81
CA THR A 5 0.85 3.91 -14.11
C THR A 5 -0.40 3.64 -13.28
N HIS A 6 -1.08 4.68 -12.80
CA HIS A 6 -2.35 4.59 -12.06
C HIS A 6 -3.59 4.34 -12.94
N LYS A 7 -3.45 4.38 -14.27
CA LYS A 7 -4.50 4.07 -15.26
C LYS A 7 -4.26 2.74 -15.99
N CYS A 8 -3.22 2.02 -15.62
CA CYS A 8 -2.87 0.74 -16.19
C CYS A 8 -3.47 -0.39 -15.34
N GLY A 9 -4.12 -1.35 -15.98
CA GLY A 9 -4.57 -2.56 -15.31
C GLY A 9 -3.40 -3.43 -14.87
N TRP A 10 -3.68 -4.40 -13.99
CA TRP A 10 -2.68 -5.36 -13.49
C TRP A 10 -1.82 -6.00 -14.58
N SER A 11 -2.45 -6.47 -15.66
CA SER A 11 -1.79 -7.12 -16.79
C SER A 11 -0.83 -6.17 -17.54
N GLU A 12 -1.19 -4.89 -17.65
CA GLU A 12 -0.36 -3.85 -18.26
C GLU A 12 0.84 -3.52 -17.37
N THR A 13 0.64 -3.39 -16.05
CA THR A 13 1.74 -3.13 -15.09
C THR A 13 2.73 -4.29 -15.04
N LYS A 14 2.24 -5.54 -15.00
CA LYS A 14 3.10 -6.74 -15.06
C LYS A 14 3.93 -6.79 -16.35
N SER A 15 3.33 -6.39 -17.47
CA SER A 15 4.02 -6.31 -18.77
C SER A 15 5.07 -5.19 -18.81
N LEU A 16 4.78 -4.04 -18.20
CA LEU A 16 5.73 -2.90 -18.13
C LEU A 16 7.04 -3.27 -17.45
N PHE A 17 6.97 -4.13 -16.43
CA PHE A 17 8.13 -4.57 -15.66
C PHE A 17 8.68 -5.93 -16.10
N ALA A 18 8.20 -6.49 -17.22
CA ALA A 18 8.61 -7.81 -17.71
C ALA A 18 10.10 -7.89 -18.08
N ASP A 19 10.67 -6.77 -18.54
CA ASP A 19 12.08 -6.66 -18.95
C ASP A 19 13.03 -6.32 -17.80
N ILE A 20 12.50 -5.97 -16.62
CA ILE A 20 13.34 -5.72 -15.44
C ILE A 20 13.83 -7.05 -14.89
N ARG A 21 15.12 -7.31 -15.05
CA ARG A 21 15.81 -8.50 -14.56
C ARG A 21 16.16 -8.35 -13.08
N GLY A 22 15.14 -8.50 -12.24
CA GLY A 22 15.28 -8.58 -10.79
C GLY A 22 15.52 -7.25 -10.07
N TRP A 23 15.53 -7.33 -8.75
CA TRP A 23 15.61 -6.18 -7.85
C TRP A 23 16.66 -6.47 -6.77
N SER A 24 17.94 -6.24 -7.09
CA SER A 24 19.08 -6.76 -6.32
C SER A 24 19.20 -6.29 -4.86
N LYS A 25 18.43 -5.28 -4.45
CA LYS A 25 18.40 -4.75 -3.08
C LYS A 25 17.08 -5.02 -2.35
N PHE A 26 16.18 -5.76 -2.98
CA PHE A 26 14.87 -6.07 -2.43
C PHE A 26 14.76 -7.57 -2.19
N ASP A 27 14.46 -7.96 -0.95
CA ASP A 27 14.26 -9.37 -0.60
C ASP A 27 12.96 -9.94 -1.21
N ALA A 28 11.96 -9.08 -1.41
CA ALA A 28 10.71 -9.43 -2.07
C ALA A 28 10.10 -8.22 -2.77
N VAL A 29 9.46 -8.45 -3.92
CA VAL A 29 8.74 -7.42 -4.68
C VAL A 29 7.32 -7.87 -4.94
N PHE A 30 6.38 -6.99 -4.61
CA PHE A 30 4.95 -7.19 -4.76
C PHE A 30 4.40 -6.14 -5.70
N PHE A 31 3.54 -6.57 -6.59
CA PHE A 31 2.71 -5.65 -7.35
C PHE A 31 1.34 -5.64 -6.67
N VAL A 32 0.85 -4.45 -6.36
CA VAL A 32 -0.40 -4.26 -5.61
C VAL A 32 -1.21 -3.13 -6.19
N SER A 33 -2.52 -3.19 -5.99
CA SER A 33 -3.44 -2.08 -6.26
C SER A 33 -4.18 -1.73 -4.99
N SER A 34 -3.90 -0.56 -4.42
CA SER A 34 -4.59 -0.07 -3.22
C SER A 34 -6.07 0.27 -3.47
N LEU A 35 -6.46 0.45 -4.74
CA LEU A 35 -7.83 0.77 -5.12
C LEU A 35 -8.69 -0.49 -5.30
N THR A 36 -8.16 -1.51 -5.99
CA THR A 36 -8.89 -2.76 -6.27
C THR A 36 -8.65 -3.85 -5.23
N GLY A 37 -7.63 -3.69 -4.38
CA GLY A 37 -7.21 -4.67 -3.38
C GLY A 37 -6.34 -5.80 -3.94
N GLU A 38 -6.04 -5.81 -5.24
CA GLU A 38 -5.23 -6.85 -5.87
C GLU A 38 -3.82 -6.90 -5.27
N GLY A 39 -3.33 -8.12 -4.98
CA GLY A 39 -1.98 -8.36 -4.47
C GLY A 39 -1.76 -7.99 -2.98
N ILE A 40 -2.76 -7.41 -2.30
CA ILE A 40 -2.65 -6.99 -0.90
C ILE A 40 -2.50 -8.19 0.05
N ASP A 41 -3.19 -9.30 -0.21
CA ASP A 41 -3.12 -10.47 0.67
C ASP A 41 -1.72 -11.09 0.69
N SER A 42 -1.08 -11.24 -0.47
CA SER A 42 0.31 -11.73 -0.56
C SER A 42 1.30 -10.81 0.16
N LEU A 43 1.08 -9.49 0.10
CA LEU A 43 1.86 -8.53 0.87
C LEU A 43 1.62 -8.70 2.38
N ARG A 44 0.36 -8.84 2.81
CA ARG A 44 -0.01 -9.01 4.22
C ARG A 44 0.62 -10.27 4.82
N GLU A 45 0.52 -11.40 4.12
CA GLU A 45 1.12 -12.67 4.55
C GLU A 45 2.64 -12.58 4.66
N HIS A 46 3.29 -11.91 3.70
CA HIS A 46 4.73 -11.71 3.75
C HIS A 46 5.15 -10.88 4.94
N LEU A 47 4.48 -9.74 5.17
CA LEU A 47 4.74 -8.85 6.31
C LEU A 47 4.51 -9.56 7.64
N PHE A 48 3.44 -10.35 7.74
CA PHE A 48 3.16 -11.14 8.94
C PHE A 48 4.27 -12.17 9.21
N ARG A 49 4.76 -12.84 8.17
CA ARG A 49 5.82 -13.84 8.28
C ARG A 49 7.17 -13.26 8.70
N ILE A 50 7.53 -12.06 8.23
CA ILE A 50 8.79 -11.40 8.59
C ILE A 50 8.68 -10.58 9.89
N GLY A 51 7.45 -10.38 10.38
CA GLY A 51 7.18 -9.66 11.61
C GLY A 51 7.82 -10.34 12.81
N GLU A 52 8.36 -9.54 13.72
CA GLU A 52 8.87 -10.06 14.98
C GLU A 52 7.70 -10.58 15.83
N ASN A 53 7.86 -11.78 16.40
CA ASN A 53 6.88 -12.30 17.37
C ASN A 53 7.08 -11.59 18.72
N LYS A 54 6.42 -10.43 18.86
CA LYS A 54 6.42 -9.58 20.06
C LYS A 54 4.99 -9.26 20.47
N ALA A 55 4.80 -8.96 21.75
CA ALA A 55 3.53 -8.48 22.25
C ALA A 55 3.10 -7.21 21.50
N HIS A 56 1.81 -7.14 21.15
CA HIS A 56 1.27 -5.98 20.47
C HIS A 56 1.41 -4.74 21.36
N ARG A 57 1.92 -3.64 20.80
CA ARG A 57 2.15 -2.38 21.54
C ARG A 57 0.86 -1.60 21.82
N PHE A 58 -0.20 -1.89 21.08
CA PHE A 58 -1.47 -1.19 21.15
C PHE A 58 -2.57 -2.17 21.52
N ASP A 59 -3.60 -1.67 22.21
CA ASP A 59 -4.80 -2.45 22.50
C ASP A 59 -5.53 -2.81 21.19
N GLU A 60 -6.16 -3.98 21.15
CA GLU A 60 -6.89 -4.47 19.97
C GLU A 60 -8.02 -3.54 19.53
N ASN A 61 -8.58 -2.74 20.45
CA ASN A 61 -9.63 -1.77 20.16
C ASN A 61 -9.10 -0.38 19.77
N THR A 62 -7.77 -0.19 19.70
CA THR A 62 -7.17 1.09 19.33
C THR A 62 -7.26 1.30 17.82
N ILE A 63 -8.22 2.11 17.38
CA ILE A 63 -8.42 2.42 15.95
C ILE A 63 -7.35 3.39 15.41
N THR A 64 -6.93 4.36 16.22
CA THR A 64 -5.94 5.37 15.82
C THR A 64 -5.28 6.01 17.04
N THR A 65 -4.05 6.48 16.87
CA THR A 65 -3.33 7.30 17.85
C THR A 65 -3.39 8.79 17.51
N LYS A 66 -4.04 9.18 16.41
CA LYS A 66 -4.20 10.58 15.99
C LYS A 66 -5.20 11.33 16.89
N LYS A 67 -4.91 12.61 17.13
CA LYS A 67 -5.86 13.51 17.80
C LYS A 67 -7.08 13.76 16.90
N PRO A 68 -8.31 13.85 17.44
CA PRO A 68 -9.51 14.10 16.65
C PRO A 68 -9.41 15.34 15.76
N GLN A 69 -8.80 16.41 16.25
CA GLN A 69 -8.62 17.66 15.50
C GLN A 69 -7.81 17.45 14.21
N ALA A 70 -6.72 16.69 14.29
CA ALA A 70 -5.87 16.40 13.13
C ALA A 70 -6.62 15.54 12.09
N ILE A 71 -7.52 14.66 12.53
CA ILE A 71 -8.36 13.88 11.62
C ILE A 71 -9.34 14.79 10.87
N CYS A 72 -9.97 15.74 11.57
CA CYS A 72 -10.87 16.71 10.94
C CYS A 72 -10.14 17.61 9.94
N GLU A 73 -8.96 18.11 10.29
CA GLU A 73 -8.13 18.92 9.39
C GLU A 73 -7.71 18.14 8.14
N ASP A 74 -7.29 16.88 8.30
CA ASP A 74 -6.93 16.01 7.18
C ASP A 74 -8.14 15.77 6.25
N ALA A 75 -9.35 15.58 6.81
CA ALA A 75 -10.57 15.40 6.02
C ALA A 75 -10.94 16.64 5.21
N ILE A 76 -10.90 17.83 5.82
CA ILE A 76 -11.15 19.10 5.11
C ILE A 76 -10.13 19.30 4.00
N ARG A 77 -8.84 19.02 4.28
CA ARG A 77 -7.77 19.15 3.29
C ARG A 77 -7.98 18.21 2.10
N ALA A 78 -8.39 16.96 2.36
CA ALA A 78 -8.66 15.99 1.30
C ALA A 78 -9.77 16.48 0.36
N GLU A 79 -10.89 16.95 0.92
CA GLU A 79 -12.01 17.48 0.13
C GLU A 79 -11.61 18.68 -0.74
N LEU A 80 -10.77 19.57 -0.21
CA LEU A 80 -10.27 20.74 -0.95
C LEU A 80 -9.26 20.40 -2.06
N LEU A 81 -8.64 19.22 -2.01
CA LEU A 81 -7.67 18.77 -3.01
C LEU A 81 -8.32 17.93 -4.12
N ASP A 82 -9.50 17.36 -3.86
CA ASP A 82 -10.27 16.57 -4.83
C ASP A 82 -11.07 17.45 -5.82
N SER A 83 -11.15 18.77 -5.57
CA SER A 83 -11.77 19.79 -6.44
C SER A 83 -10.81 20.39 -7.46
#